data_AF-A0A354F694-F1
#
_entry.id   AF-A0A354F694-F1
#
_cell.length_a   1.000
_cell.length_b   1.000
_cell.length_c   1.000
_cell.angle_alpha   90.00
_cell.angle_beta   90.00
_cell.angle_gamma   90.00
#
_symmetry.space_group_name_H-M   'P 1'
#
loop_
_entity.id
_entity.type
_entity.pdbx_description
1 polymer ?
#
loop_
_entity_poly.entity_id
_entity_poly.type
_entity_poly.pdbx_seq_one_letter_code
_entity_poly.pdbx_strand_id
1 'polypeptide(L)' 'MSYMDESSHEMNKMPGRVRLCPYYFVEGPLDKEDVRLRGIMATICPLDKKLIHGMEDAVITVAGA' A
#
# COMPACT_ATOMS: atom_id res chain seq x y z
N MET A 1 -10.28 3.96 -3.99
CA MET A 1 -9.95 4.67 -2.74
C MET A 1 -10.31 6.14 -2.91
N SER A 2 -10.78 6.82 -1.87
CA SER A 2 -10.88 8.28 -1.90
C SER A 2 -9.57 8.89 -1.41
N TYR A 3 -9.03 9.89 -2.10
CA TYR A 3 -7.81 10.61 -1.71
C TYR A 3 -8.03 12.12 -1.88
N MET A 4 -7.27 12.92 -1.15
CA MET A 4 -7.27 14.37 -1.35
C MET A 4 -6.33 14.69 -2.51
N ASP A 5 -6.84 15.32 -3.55
CA ASP A 5 -6.01 15.88 -4.61
C ASP A 5 -5.43 17.22 -4.13
N GLU A 6 -4.10 17.30 -4.05
CA GLU A 6 -3.43 18.51 -3.56
C GLU A 6 -3.60 19.71 -4.49
N SER A 7 -3.85 19.48 -5.79
CA SER A 7 -3.96 20.56 -6.77
C SER A 7 -5.33 21.25 -6.72
N SER A 8 -6.40 20.47 -6.56
CA SER A 8 -7.77 20.98 -6.51
C SER A 8 -8.29 21.17 -5.08
N HIS A 9 -7.61 20.60 -4.07
CA HIS A 9 -8.09 20.48 -2.70
C HIS A 9 -9.46 19.78 -2.58
N GLU A 10 -9.74 18.84 -3.49
CA GLU A 10 -10.98 18.06 -3.51
C GLU A 10 -10.74 16.58 -3.20
N MET A 11 -11.75 15.95 -2.61
CA MET A 11 -11.75 14.51 -2.38
C MET A 11 -12.13 13.78 -3.67
N ASN A 12 -11.15 13.14 -4.29
CA ASN A 12 -11.32 12.39 -5.54
C ASN A 12 -11.34 10.88 -5.30
N LYS A 13 -11.98 10.14 -6.22
CA LYS A 13 -11.94 8.68 -6.26
C LYS A 13 -11.04 8.21 -7.39
N MET A 14 -10.03 7.43 -7.04
CA MET A 14 -9.16 6.80 -8.02
C MET A 14 -9.46 5.30 -8.12
N PRO A 15 -9.89 4.79 -9.29
CA PRO A 15 -9.70 3.39 -9.63
C PRO A 15 -8.20 3.16 -9.89
N GLY A 16 -7.61 2.19 -9.22
CA GLY A 16 -6.17 1.97 -9.30
C GLY A 16 -5.77 0.52 -9.11
N ARG A 17 -4.56 0.19 -9.57
CA ARG A 17 -3.90 -1.09 -9.29
C ARG A 17 -3.16 -0.96 -7.97
N VAL A 18 -3.20 -2.02 -7.17
CA VAL A 18 -2.54 -2.05 -5.85
C VAL A 18 -1.36 -3.01 -5.90
N ARG A 19 -0.19 -2.53 -5.48
CA ARG A 19 0.95 -3.38 -5.08
C ARG A 19 0.88 -3.56 -3.57
N LEU A 20 0.67 -4.78 -3.12
CA LEU A 20 0.73 -5.14 -1.70
C LEU A 20 2.15 -5.62 -1.37
N CYS A 21 2.72 -5.07 -0.30
CA CYS A 21 4.00 -5.49 0.26
C CYS A 21 3.75 -5.94 1.71
N PRO A 22 3.47 -7.24 1.93
CA PRO A 22 3.28 -7.79 3.27
C PRO A 22 4.60 -7.81 4.06
N TYR A 23 4.53 -7.52 5.35
CA TYR A 23 5.67 -7.57 6.27
C TYR A 23 5.45 -8.66 7.31
N TYR A 24 6.32 -9.66 7.26
CA TYR A 24 6.31 -10.80 8.17
C TYR A 24 7.43 -10.68 9.20
N PHE A 25 7.12 -11.05 10.44
CA PHE A 25 8.03 -10.98 11.57
C PHE A 25 8.15 -12.38 12.15
N VAL A 26 9.36 -12.77 12.52
CA VAL A 26 9.59 -13.98 13.34
C VAL A 26 9.37 -13.58 14.79
N GLU A 27 8.43 -14.23 15.46
CA GLU A 27 8.02 -13.93 16.82
C GLU A 27 8.00 -15.21 17.66
N GLY A 28 8.32 -15.10 18.95
CA GLY A 28 8.25 -16.20 19.91
C GLY A 28 9.60 -16.60 20.51
N PRO A 29 9.62 -17.58 21.42
CA PRO A 29 10.84 -18.15 21.97
C PRO A 29 11.67 -18.87 20.89
N LEU A 30 12.99 -18.94 21.05
CA LEU A 30 13.92 -19.57 20.08
C LEU A 30 13.57 -21.03 19.72
N ASP A 31 12.98 -21.78 20.65
CA ASP A 31 12.57 -23.17 20.43
C ASP A 31 11.16 -23.30 19.79
N LYS A 32 10.42 -22.19 19.68
CA LYS A 32 9.03 -22.12 19.20
C LYS A 32 8.75 -20.80 18.47
N GLU A 33 9.60 -20.48 17.50
CA GLU A 33 9.41 -19.32 16.64
C GLU A 33 8.24 -19.53 15.67
N ASP A 34 7.51 -18.45 15.38
CA ASP A 34 6.38 -18.41 14.46
C ASP A 34 6.49 -17.18 13.54
N VAL A 35 6.03 -17.31 12.30
CA VAL A 35 6.09 -16.22 11.30
C VAL A 35 4.72 -15.55 11.21
N ARG A 36 4.67 -14.26 11.57
CA ARG A 36 3.40 -13.50 11.63
C ARG A 36 3.37 -12.31 10.71
N LEU A 37 2.25 -12.15 10.01
CA LEU A 37 1.97 -10.93 9.25
C LEU A 37 1.69 -9.79 10.22
N ARG A 38 2.46 -8.70 10.15
CA ARG A 38 2.32 -7.55 11.05
C ARG A 38 1.80 -6.29 10.37
N GLY A 39 1.79 -6.27 9.05
CA GLY A 39 1.22 -5.18 8.28
C GLY A 39 1.43 -5.41 6.79
N ILE A 40 0.65 -4.69 6.00
CA ILE A 40 0.80 -4.67 4.55
C ILE A 40 0.92 -3.21 4.12
N MET A 41 2.01 -2.86 3.45
CA MET A 41 2.08 -1.56 2.75
C MET A 41 1.40 -1.71 1.40
N ALA A 42 0.44 -0.85 1.13
CA ALA A 42 -0.26 -0.77 -0.14
C ALA A 42 0.20 0.46 -0.92
N THR A 43 0.67 0.25 -2.14
CA THR A 43 0.93 1.34 -3.10
C THR A 43 -0.11 1.25 -4.21
N ILE A 44 -0.92 2.30 -4.36
CA ILE A 44 -2.06 2.35 -5.26
C ILE A 44 -1.76 3.34 -6.38
N CYS A 45 -1.92 2.91 -7.62
CA CYS A 45 -1.54 3.69 -8.80
C CYS A 45 -2.71 3.76 -9.79
N PRO A 46 -2.92 4.90 -10.49
CA PRO A 46 -3.95 5.02 -11.52
C PRO A 46 -3.89 3.92 -12.57
N LEU A 47 -5.04 3.50 -13.11
CA LEU A 47 -5.12 2.40 -14.10
C LEU A 47 -4.43 2.71 -15.45
N ASP A 48 -4.36 3.98 -15.81
CA ASP A 48 -3.78 4.49 -17.06
C ASP A 48 -2.24 4.54 -17.03
N LYS A 49 -1.62 4.43 -15.85
CA LYS A 49 -0.16 4.34 -15.69
C LYS A 49 0.31 2.89 -15.90
N LYS A 50 1.10 2.67 -16.96
CA LYS A 50 1.55 1.33 -17.36
C LYS A 50 2.84 0.85 -16.66
N LEU A 51 3.64 1.75 -16.09
CA LEU A 51 4.93 1.45 -15.44
C LEU A 51 5.07 2.21 -14.12
N ILE A 52 5.51 1.52 -13.08
CA ILE A 52 5.77 2.05 -11.73
C ILE A 52 7.13 2.76 -11.71
N HIS A 53 7.35 3.75 -12.58
CA HIS A 53 8.53 4.60 -12.54
C HIS A 53 8.11 6.05 -12.70
N GLY A 54 8.35 6.87 -11.66
CA GLY A 54 7.95 8.28 -11.62
C GLY A 54 6.47 8.53 -11.36
N MET A 55 5.76 7.67 -10.63
CA MET A 55 4.33 7.87 -10.33
C MET A 55 4.14 8.85 -9.18
N GLU A 56 4.09 10.13 -9.51
CA GLU A 56 3.71 11.23 -8.61
C GLU A 56 2.28 11.04 -8.06
N ASP A 57 1.39 10.46 -8.87
CA ASP A 57 -0.01 10.21 -8.52
C ASP A 57 -0.24 8.96 -7.65
N ALA A 58 0.82 8.27 -7.22
CA ALA A 58 0.69 7.05 -6.44
C ALA A 58 0.43 7.35 -4.97
N VAL A 59 -0.50 6.62 -4.36
CA VAL A 59 -0.81 6.71 -2.93
C VAL A 59 -0.16 5.55 -2.20
N ILE A 60 0.64 5.86 -1.17
CA ILE A 60 1.17 4.87 -0.22
C ILE A 60 0.30 4.92 1.04
N THR A 61 -0.19 3.76 1.47
CA THR A 61 -0.99 3.62 2.68
C THR A 61 -0.78 2.25 3.32
N VAL A 62 -1.42 2.02 4.46
CA VAL A 62 -1.46 0.73 5.14
C VAL A 62 -2.71 -0.04 4.76
N ALA A 63 -2.58 -1.36 4.63
CA ALA A 63 -3.69 -2.29 4.59
C ALA A 63 -3.65 -3.19 5.83
N GLY A 64 -4.83 -3.64 6.27
CA GLY A 64 -4.96 -4.48 7.46
C GLY A 64 -4.10 -5.74 7.38
N ALA A 65 -3.61 -6.19 8.53
CA ALA A 65 -2.99 -7.49 8.72
C ALA A 65 -4.05 -8.53 9.06
#